data_AF-A0A9Q9DUH0-F1
#
_entry.id   AF-A0A9Q9DUH0-F1
#
_cell.length_a   1.000
_cell.length_b   1.000
_cell.length_c   1.000
_cell.angle_alpha   90.00
_cell.angle_beta   90.00
_cell.angle_gamma   90.00
#
_symmetry.space_group_name_H-M   'P 1'
#
loop_
_entity.id
_entity.type
_entity.pdbx_description
1 polymer ?
#
loop_
_entity_poly.entity_id
_entity_poly.type
_entity_poly.pdbx_seq_one_letter_code
_entity_poly.pdbx_strand_id
1 'polypeptide(L)'
;MTTYRRGTVYNSLISRLIPSSSAARRASKNYNLNLHNSPLYALPYELVQYIGTFLNYVDRFCFTLSSHKYADAILSIRPIGHQRVLTQEVICRLNRDHFYGQDHCLFSWIRRGLGQMYCVACSRQHNASRFPVETATQQRHLRKCFRTTDGPFYVCRHYEFTFQELASMLRRYKKKGQKNKHGHFFHCMECFDNAYATYGPGRGPLPPTLSLVPGTSIVTLRATFLLLSAPWTERVTIQDTHEALESINLKICPHINTSDTATIELILGGREETMMESRFSKRVSIGCNKCQTTLSIKRRIPFCEIMLEVDRKLGQVKWEGDPIWRAHLPRREY
;
A
#
# COMPACT_ATOMS: atom_id res chain seq x y z
N MET A 1 8.18 -28.56 -55.72
CA MET A 1 8.58 -29.27 -54.48
C MET A 1 9.30 -28.41 -53.43
N THR A 2 9.70 -27.17 -53.72
CA THR A 2 10.41 -26.26 -52.80
C THR A 2 9.52 -25.46 -51.83
N THR A 3 8.20 -25.40 -52.07
CA THR A 3 7.22 -24.71 -51.20
C THR A 3 6.86 -25.52 -49.95
N TYR A 4 6.80 -26.86 -50.05
CA TYR A 4 6.39 -27.73 -48.94
C TYR A 4 7.41 -27.71 -47.79
N ARG A 5 8.72 -27.74 -48.11
CA ARG A 5 9.80 -27.66 -47.10
C ARG A 5 9.85 -26.32 -46.35
N ARG A 6 9.38 -25.22 -46.95
CA ARG A 6 9.43 -23.87 -46.31
C ARG A 6 8.30 -23.64 -45.30
N GLY A 7 7.12 -24.21 -45.53
CA GLY A 7 6.03 -24.18 -44.54
C GLY A 7 6.37 -24.94 -43.25
N THR A 8 7.12 -26.04 -43.36
CA THR A 8 7.52 -26.86 -42.22
C THR A 8 8.52 -26.16 -41.29
N VAL A 9 9.43 -25.35 -41.85
CA VAL A 9 10.44 -24.59 -41.07
C VAL A 9 9.80 -23.41 -40.34
N TYR A 10 8.84 -22.73 -40.96
CA TYR A 10 8.09 -21.63 -40.34
C TYR A 10 7.28 -22.09 -39.13
N ASN A 11 6.54 -23.19 -39.30
CA ASN A 11 5.75 -23.78 -38.22
C ASN A 11 6.63 -24.33 -37.08
N SER A 12 7.85 -24.81 -37.37
CA SER A 12 8.76 -25.31 -36.34
C SER A 12 9.47 -24.21 -35.55
N LEU A 13 9.76 -23.05 -36.17
CA LEU A 13 10.34 -21.92 -35.47
C LEU A 13 9.31 -21.28 -34.51
N ILE A 14 8.09 -21.06 -35.00
CA ILE A 14 7.03 -20.45 -34.20
C ILE A 14 6.59 -21.38 -33.06
N SER A 15 6.41 -22.68 -33.32
CA SER A 15 6.06 -23.64 -32.26
C SER A 15 7.13 -23.79 -31.17
N ARG A 16 8.40 -23.46 -31.46
CA ARG A 16 9.49 -23.41 -30.46
C ARG A 16 9.56 -22.06 -29.73
N LEU A 17 9.20 -20.96 -30.39
CA LEU A 17 9.26 -19.61 -29.83
C LEU A 17 8.04 -19.25 -28.97
N ILE A 18 6.86 -19.80 -29.24
CA ILE A 18 5.65 -19.51 -28.44
C ILE A 18 5.77 -20.04 -27.00
N PRO A 19 6.22 -21.28 -26.72
CA PRO A 19 6.37 -21.76 -25.35
C PRO A 19 7.43 -20.97 -24.55
N SER A 20 8.44 -20.44 -25.23
CA SER A 20 9.51 -19.62 -24.63
C SER A 20 9.16 -18.12 -24.57
N SER A 21 8.09 -17.72 -25.26
CA SER A 21 7.60 -16.34 -25.28
C SER A 21 7.09 -15.89 -23.91
N SER A 22 7.65 -14.79 -23.41
CA SER A 22 7.22 -14.16 -22.16
C SER A 22 5.78 -13.64 -22.22
N ALA A 23 5.34 -13.15 -23.39
CA ALA A 23 3.97 -12.69 -23.59
C ALA A 23 2.97 -13.85 -23.58
N ALA A 24 3.23 -14.91 -24.35
CA ALA A 24 2.37 -16.09 -24.42
C ALA A 24 2.22 -16.77 -23.05
N ARG A 25 3.32 -16.96 -22.30
CA ARG A 25 3.24 -17.54 -20.95
C ARG A 25 2.38 -16.70 -20.00
N ARG A 26 2.50 -15.37 -20.05
CA ARG A 26 1.68 -14.46 -19.24
C ARG A 26 0.22 -14.46 -19.68
N ALA A 27 -0.04 -14.49 -20.99
CA ALA A 27 -1.38 -14.56 -21.53
C ALA A 27 -2.09 -15.86 -21.12
N SER A 28 -1.39 -17.00 -21.18
CA SER A 28 -1.90 -18.29 -20.71
C SER A 28 -2.17 -18.30 -19.21
N LYS A 29 -1.24 -17.77 -18.39
CA LYS A 29 -1.46 -17.67 -16.93
C LYS A 29 -2.70 -16.83 -16.58
N ASN A 30 -3.01 -15.83 -17.40
CA ASN A 30 -4.13 -14.92 -17.20
C ASN A 30 -5.31 -15.21 -18.15
N TYR A 31 -5.46 -16.45 -18.65
CA TYR A 31 -6.44 -16.80 -19.69
C TYR A 31 -7.85 -16.33 -19.36
N ASN A 32 -8.36 -16.66 -18.16
CA ASN A 32 -9.72 -16.29 -17.74
C ASN A 32 -9.89 -14.77 -17.64
N LEU A 33 -8.89 -14.06 -17.11
CA LEU A 33 -8.91 -12.60 -17.04
C LEU A 33 -8.93 -11.98 -18.43
N ASN A 34 -8.16 -12.54 -19.37
CA ASN A 34 -8.12 -12.07 -20.75
C ASN A 34 -9.46 -12.33 -21.45
N LEU A 35 -10.09 -13.48 -21.23
CA LEU A 35 -11.40 -13.81 -21.80
C LEU A 35 -12.48 -12.80 -21.39
N HIS A 36 -12.47 -12.33 -20.14
CA HIS A 36 -13.44 -11.35 -19.65
C HIS A 36 -13.10 -9.90 -20.00
N ASN A 37 -11.81 -9.55 -20.05
CA ASN A 37 -11.38 -8.14 -20.13
C ASN A 37 -10.86 -7.72 -21.50
N SER A 38 -10.54 -8.67 -22.40
CA SER A 38 -10.04 -8.38 -23.75
C SER A 38 -11.06 -8.80 -24.79
N PRO A 39 -11.73 -7.84 -25.45
CA PRO A 39 -12.69 -8.15 -26.52
C PRO A 39 -12.07 -9.00 -27.63
N LEU A 40 -10.80 -8.75 -27.98
CA LEU A 40 -10.05 -9.52 -28.96
C LEU A 40 -9.84 -10.99 -28.53
N TYR A 41 -9.67 -11.22 -27.23
CA TYR A 41 -9.48 -12.56 -26.66
C TYR A 41 -10.80 -13.31 -26.52
N ALA A 42 -11.94 -12.63 -26.51
CA ALA A 42 -13.27 -13.23 -26.52
C ALA A 42 -13.73 -13.66 -27.92
N LEU A 43 -13.08 -13.19 -29.00
CA LEU A 43 -13.51 -13.49 -30.37
C LEU A 43 -13.39 -14.99 -30.71
N PRO A 44 -14.33 -15.52 -31.52
CA PRO A 44 -14.17 -16.79 -32.22
C PRO A 44 -12.91 -16.81 -33.09
N TYR A 45 -12.41 -18.01 -33.33
CA TYR A 45 -11.15 -18.25 -34.03
C TYR A 45 -11.15 -17.69 -35.46
N GLU A 46 -12.28 -17.80 -36.13
CA GLU A 46 -12.53 -17.36 -37.51
C GLU A 46 -12.42 -15.84 -37.64
N LEU A 47 -12.88 -15.10 -36.63
CA LEU A 47 -12.74 -13.64 -36.62
C LEU A 47 -11.30 -13.21 -36.35
N VAL A 48 -10.57 -13.94 -35.50
CA VAL A 48 -9.14 -13.70 -35.29
C VAL A 48 -8.34 -13.99 -36.57
N GLN A 49 -8.67 -15.07 -37.28
CA GLN A 49 -8.11 -15.37 -38.60
C GLN A 49 -8.38 -14.25 -39.59
N TYR A 50 -9.64 -13.81 -39.68
CA TYR A 50 -10.05 -12.73 -40.58
C TYR A 50 -9.28 -11.44 -40.29
N ILE A 51 -9.18 -11.02 -39.02
CA ILE A 51 -8.34 -9.89 -38.59
C ILE A 51 -6.88 -10.10 -39.04
N GLY A 52 -6.37 -11.32 -38.85
CA GLY A 52 -5.03 -11.71 -39.28
C GLY A 52 -4.77 -11.46 -40.77
N THR A 53 -5.77 -11.61 -41.64
CA THR A 53 -5.62 -11.37 -43.08
C THR A 53 -5.26 -9.91 -43.42
N PHE A 54 -5.65 -8.96 -42.58
CA PHE A 54 -5.33 -7.53 -42.74
C PHE A 54 -3.98 -7.13 -42.14
N LEU A 55 -3.35 -8.02 -41.35
CA LEU A 55 -2.05 -7.76 -40.76
C LEU A 55 -0.93 -8.09 -41.75
N ASN A 56 0.12 -7.25 -41.76
CA ASN A 56 1.37 -7.59 -42.44
C ASN A 56 2.08 -8.76 -41.73
N TYR A 57 3.12 -9.31 -42.34
CA TYR A 57 3.84 -10.45 -41.78
C TYR A 57 4.40 -10.19 -40.36
N VAL A 58 4.98 -9.01 -40.15
CA VAL A 58 5.62 -8.65 -38.88
C VAL A 58 4.59 -8.62 -37.75
N ASP A 59 3.45 -7.99 -38.01
CA ASP A 59 2.35 -7.93 -37.04
C ASP A 59 1.71 -9.30 -36.81
N ARG A 60 1.54 -10.13 -37.84
CA ARG A 60 1.10 -11.53 -37.67
C ARG A 60 2.05 -12.31 -36.77
N PHE A 61 3.35 -12.18 -37.00
CA PHE A 61 4.37 -12.86 -36.20
C PHE A 61 4.33 -12.42 -34.74
N CYS A 62 4.32 -11.11 -34.46
CA CYS A 62 4.20 -10.61 -33.09
C CYS A 62 2.86 -11.02 -32.44
N PHE A 63 1.78 -11.05 -33.21
CA PHE A 63 0.48 -11.46 -32.72
C PHE A 63 0.45 -12.94 -32.34
N THR A 64 1.09 -13.82 -33.12
CA THR A 64 1.25 -15.24 -32.77
C THR A 64 2.04 -15.44 -31.48
N LEU A 65 3.06 -14.60 -31.23
CA LEU A 65 3.88 -14.69 -30.02
C LEU A 65 3.16 -14.21 -28.75
N SER A 66 2.04 -13.48 -28.89
CA SER A 66 1.35 -12.87 -27.76
C SER A 66 0.43 -13.83 -26.99
N SER A 67 -0.08 -14.90 -27.63
CA SER A 67 -0.89 -15.94 -26.99
C SER A 67 -0.96 -17.21 -27.84
N HIS A 68 -1.06 -18.38 -27.20
CA HIS A 68 -1.32 -19.65 -27.88
C HIS A 68 -2.64 -19.61 -28.69
N LYS A 69 -3.69 -18.97 -28.15
CA LYS A 69 -4.97 -18.84 -28.87
C LYS A 69 -4.80 -18.17 -30.24
N TYR A 70 -3.98 -17.12 -30.29
CA TYR A 70 -3.76 -16.38 -31.52
C TYR A 70 -2.75 -17.06 -32.42
N ALA A 71 -1.77 -17.76 -31.85
CA ALA A 71 -0.84 -18.56 -32.64
C ALA A 71 -1.57 -19.56 -33.52
N ASP A 72 -2.47 -20.34 -32.93
CA ASP A 72 -3.26 -21.33 -33.67
C ASP A 72 -4.02 -20.60 -34.81
N ALA A 73 -4.77 -19.53 -34.47
CA ALA A 73 -5.57 -18.77 -35.42
C ALA A 73 -4.76 -18.25 -36.60
N ILE A 74 -3.64 -17.60 -36.33
CA ILE A 74 -2.86 -16.90 -37.34
C ILE A 74 -2.00 -17.86 -38.17
N LEU A 75 -1.52 -18.97 -37.59
CA LEU A 75 -0.71 -19.97 -38.32
C LEU A 75 -1.48 -20.70 -39.42
N SER A 76 -2.81 -20.73 -39.32
CA SER A 76 -3.68 -21.28 -40.36
C SER A 76 -3.78 -20.40 -41.62
N ILE A 77 -3.31 -19.14 -41.56
CA ILE A 77 -3.32 -18.20 -42.69
C ILE A 77 -2.11 -18.49 -43.58
N ARG A 78 -2.34 -18.62 -44.90
CA ARG A 78 -1.24 -18.88 -45.85
C ARG A 78 -0.16 -17.78 -45.81
N PRO A 79 1.13 -18.14 -45.78
CA PRO A 79 2.21 -17.16 -45.75
C PRO A 79 2.27 -16.34 -47.05
N ILE A 80 2.45 -15.03 -46.93
CA ILE A 80 2.69 -14.12 -48.05
C ILE A 80 4.16 -14.28 -48.49
N GLY A 81 4.39 -14.47 -49.79
CA GLY A 81 5.60 -15.07 -50.37
C GLY A 81 6.95 -14.34 -50.29
N HIS A 82 7.19 -13.45 -49.32
CA HIS A 82 8.47 -12.74 -49.19
C HIS A 82 9.01 -12.90 -47.78
N GLN A 83 10.20 -13.50 -47.58
CA GLN A 83 10.67 -13.94 -46.25
C GLN A 83 12.04 -13.39 -45.81
N ARG A 84 12.88 -12.84 -46.70
CA ARG A 84 14.27 -12.47 -46.35
C ARG A 84 14.47 -11.07 -45.77
N VAL A 85 13.56 -10.11 -46.05
CA VAL A 85 13.67 -8.72 -45.54
C VAL A 85 13.05 -8.58 -44.12
N LEU A 86 12.33 -9.58 -43.64
CA LEU A 86 11.41 -9.45 -42.50
C LEU A 86 12.03 -9.73 -41.13
N THR A 87 13.20 -10.38 -41.04
CA THR A 87 13.81 -10.71 -39.74
C THR A 87 14.19 -9.45 -38.96
N GLN A 88 14.76 -8.44 -39.63
CA GLN A 88 15.15 -7.20 -38.98
C GLN A 88 13.92 -6.40 -38.52
N GLU A 89 12.86 -6.36 -39.33
CA GLU A 89 11.61 -5.68 -38.98
C GLU A 89 10.91 -6.36 -37.79
N VAL A 90 10.90 -7.70 -37.76
CA VAL A 90 10.42 -8.48 -36.62
C VAL A 90 11.23 -8.18 -35.36
N ILE A 91 12.56 -8.18 -35.45
CA ILE A 91 13.43 -7.84 -34.31
C ILE A 91 13.17 -6.41 -33.85
N CYS A 92 13.09 -5.44 -34.76
CA CYS A 92 12.75 -4.05 -34.44
C CYS A 92 11.37 -3.95 -33.77
N ARG A 93 10.37 -4.70 -34.23
CA ARG A 93 9.02 -4.70 -33.66
C ARG A 93 8.97 -5.36 -32.28
N LEU A 94 9.68 -6.47 -32.09
CA LEU A 94 9.83 -7.15 -30.80
C LEU A 94 10.58 -6.28 -29.80
N ASN A 95 11.64 -5.59 -30.23
CA ASN A 95 12.37 -4.66 -29.38
C ASN A 95 11.52 -3.47 -28.92
N ARG A 96 10.51 -3.08 -29.71
CA ARG A 96 9.50 -2.08 -29.32
C ARG A 96 8.41 -2.65 -28.41
N ASP A 97 8.22 -3.96 -28.41
CA ASP A 97 7.19 -4.64 -27.64
C ASP A 97 7.61 -4.79 -26.18
N HIS A 98 6.67 -4.54 -25.27
CA HIS A 98 6.91 -4.52 -23.82
C HIS A 98 7.47 -5.85 -23.29
N PHE A 99 7.08 -6.98 -23.89
CA PHE A 99 7.48 -8.29 -23.40
C PHE A 99 8.90 -8.71 -23.85
N TYR A 100 9.47 -8.06 -24.88
CA TYR A 100 10.72 -8.50 -25.51
C TYR A 100 11.78 -7.39 -25.69
N GLY A 101 11.42 -6.12 -25.49
CA GLY A 101 12.37 -5.02 -25.52
C GLY A 101 13.39 -5.08 -24.38
N GLN A 102 14.63 -4.63 -24.66
CA GLN A 102 15.71 -4.54 -23.68
C GLN A 102 15.40 -3.58 -22.52
N ASP A 103 14.46 -2.65 -22.71
CA ASP A 103 13.91 -1.79 -21.66
C ASP A 103 12.84 -2.52 -20.83
N HIS A 104 13.19 -3.65 -20.21
CA HIS A 104 12.34 -4.39 -19.25
C HIS A 104 11.94 -3.59 -17.99
N CYS A 105 12.14 -2.28 -17.98
CA CYS A 105 11.83 -1.43 -16.87
C CYS A 105 10.36 -0.98 -16.96
N LEU A 106 9.54 -1.44 -16.02
CA LEU A 106 8.21 -0.90 -15.67
C LEU A 106 8.17 0.66 -15.70
N PHE A 107 9.31 1.29 -15.46
CA PHE A 107 9.56 2.74 -15.50
C PHE A 107 9.39 3.42 -16.86
N SER A 108 9.69 2.76 -18.00
CA SER A 108 9.55 3.38 -19.33
C SER A 108 8.08 3.56 -19.73
N TRP A 109 7.20 2.68 -19.25
CA TRP A 109 5.74 2.76 -19.42
C TRP A 109 5.11 3.90 -18.61
N ILE A 110 5.58 4.09 -17.36
CA ILE A 110 5.16 5.21 -16.49
C ILE A 110 5.50 6.56 -17.13
N ARG A 111 6.64 6.65 -17.84
CA ARG A 111 7.10 7.89 -18.48
C ARG A 111 6.32 8.27 -19.75
N ARG A 112 5.65 7.32 -20.40
CA ARG A 112 4.88 7.53 -21.65
C ARG A 112 3.38 7.79 -21.44
N GLY A 113 2.90 7.90 -20.21
CA GLY A 113 1.47 8.15 -19.92
C GLY A 113 0.53 6.97 -20.20
N LEU A 114 1.02 5.88 -20.81
CA LEU A 114 0.25 4.67 -21.13
C LEU A 114 -0.16 3.83 -19.90
N GLY A 115 0.21 4.31 -18.70
CA GLY A 115 -0.17 3.75 -17.41
C GLY A 115 -0.86 4.70 -16.45
N GLN A 116 -1.31 5.84 -16.98
CA GLN A 116 -2.11 6.76 -16.21
C GLN A 116 -3.58 6.38 -16.31
N MET A 117 -4.19 6.19 -15.15
CA MET A 117 -5.58 5.87 -14.97
C MET A 117 -6.29 7.13 -14.46
N TYR A 118 -7.46 7.40 -15.03
CA TYR A 118 -8.30 8.52 -14.61
C TYR A 118 -9.07 8.13 -13.35
N CYS A 119 -8.99 8.97 -12.32
CA CYS A 119 -9.83 8.82 -11.13
C CYS A 119 -11.04 9.75 -11.25
N VAL A 120 -12.24 9.17 -11.14
CA VAL A 120 -13.50 9.90 -11.30
C VAL A 120 -13.71 10.95 -10.21
N ALA A 121 -13.36 10.62 -8.98
CA ALA A 121 -13.66 11.48 -7.85
C ALA A 121 -12.74 12.70 -7.73
N CYS A 122 -11.47 12.55 -8.06
CA CYS A 122 -10.55 13.69 -8.08
C CYS A 122 -10.48 14.39 -9.45
N SER A 123 -11.16 13.85 -10.46
CA SER A 123 -11.17 14.34 -11.85
C SER A 123 -9.76 14.53 -12.46
N ARG A 124 -8.80 13.65 -12.13
CA ARG A 124 -7.39 13.76 -12.57
C ARG A 124 -6.82 12.41 -13.01
N GLN A 125 -5.82 12.47 -13.88
CA GLN A 125 -5.01 11.31 -14.25
C GLN A 125 -3.94 11.01 -13.18
N HIS A 126 -3.73 9.73 -12.91
CA HIS A 126 -2.85 9.22 -11.88
C HIS A 126 -2.13 7.97 -12.36
N ASN A 127 -0.93 7.70 -11.87
CA ASN A 127 -0.29 6.41 -12.13
C ASN A 127 -1.16 5.26 -11.57
N ALA A 128 -1.14 4.09 -12.22
CA ALA A 128 -1.88 2.90 -11.78
C ALA A 128 -1.60 2.51 -10.32
N SER A 129 -0.39 2.78 -9.81
CA SER A 129 -0.02 2.57 -8.40
C SER A 129 -0.79 3.44 -7.39
N ARG A 130 -1.54 4.44 -7.85
CA ARG A 130 -2.43 5.27 -7.02
C ARG A 130 -3.83 4.67 -6.85
N PHE A 131 -4.11 3.50 -7.41
CA PHE A 131 -5.42 2.85 -7.31
C PHE A 131 -5.33 1.57 -6.49
N PRO A 132 -6.26 1.34 -5.54
CA PRO A 132 -6.48 0.02 -4.97
C PRO A 132 -6.66 -1.01 -6.09
N VAL A 133 -6.11 -2.22 -5.92
CA VAL A 133 -6.17 -3.29 -6.94
C VAL A 133 -7.61 -3.53 -7.40
N GLU A 134 -8.54 -3.57 -6.45
CA GLU A 134 -9.99 -3.74 -6.70
C GLU A 134 -10.57 -2.63 -7.57
N THR A 135 -10.17 -1.39 -7.36
CA THR A 135 -10.64 -0.25 -8.18
C THR A 135 -9.90 -0.14 -9.50
N ALA A 136 -8.65 -0.62 -9.56
CA ALA A 136 -7.82 -0.52 -10.75
C ALA A 136 -8.37 -1.37 -11.90
N THR A 137 -8.98 -2.52 -11.58
CA THR A 137 -9.62 -3.41 -12.55
C THR A 137 -11.00 -2.94 -12.99
N GLN A 138 -11.62 -1.98 -12.30
CA GLN A 138 -12.95 -1.47 -12.64
C GLN A 138 -12.95 -0.66 -13.94
N GLN A 139 -14.14 -0.39 -14.49
CA GLN A 139 -14.33 0.49 -15.64
C GLN A 139 -13.97 1.94 -15.31
N ARG A 140 -13.51 2.71 -16.30
CA ARG A 140 -12.94 4.07 -16.12
C ARG A 140 -13.79 5.00 -15.25
N HIS A 141 -15.11 4.96 -15.39
CA HIS A 141 -16.04 5.85 -14.68
C HIS A 141 -16.26 5.45 -13.20
N LEU A 142 -15.80 4.27 -12.78
CA LEU A 142 -15.91 3.77 -11.40
C LEU A 142 -14.60 3.87 -10.62
N ARG A 143 -13.47 4.06 -11.32
CA ARG A 143 -12.13 4.04 -10.72
C ARG A 143 -11.93 5.19 -9.74
N LYS A 144 -11.59 4.86 -8.50
CA LYS A 144 -11.24 5.81 -7.44
C LYS A 144 -9.81 5.55 -6.96
N CYS A 145 -9.00 6.59 -6.83
CA CYS A 145 -7.64 6.45 -6.30
C CYS A 145 -7.64 6.31 -4.78
N PHE A 146 -6.51 5.89 -4.20
CA PHE A 146 -6.32 5.74 -2.75
C PHE A 146 -6.71 6.99 -1.97
N ARG A 147 -6.43 8.19 -2.49
CA ARG A 147 -6.84 9.44 -1.84
C ARG A 147 -8.36 9.56 -1.69
N THR A 148 -9.13 9.01 -2.63
CA THR A 148 -10.59 9.05 -2.58
C THR A 148 -11.17 7.88 -1.79
N THR A 149 -10.62 6.67 -1.95
CA THR A 149 -11.14 5.48 -1.26
C THR A 149 -10.75 5.47 0.22
N ASP A 150 -9.50 5.81 0.52
CA ASP A 150 -8.92 5.66 1.85
C ASP A 150 -8.84 7.04 2.54
N GLY A 151 -8.74 8.13 1.77
CA GLY A 151 -8.65 9.48 2.32
C GLY A 151 -7.21 9.91 2.61
N PRO A 152 -6.99 11.13 3.12
CA PRO A 152 -5.66 11.57 3.55
C PRO A 152 -5.24 10.90 4.86
N PHE A 153 -3.93 10.87 5.15
CA PHE A 153 -3.42 10.32 6.41
C PHE A 153 -3.56 11.36 7.51
N TYR A 154 -4.39 11.09 8.50
CA TYR A 154 -4.59 11.95 9.66
C TYR A 154 -3.69 11.52 10.81
N VAL A 155 -2.87 12.45 11.31
CA VAL A 155 -2.12 12.28 12.57
C VAL A 155 -2.98 12.64 13.78
N CYS A 156 -3.80 13.67 13.61
CA CYS A 156 -4.78 14.16 14.56
C CYS A 156 -5.89 14.90 13.80
N ARG A 157 -6.80 15.57 14.50
CA ARG A 157 -7.86 16.37 13.86
C ARG A 157 -7.35 17.60 13.13
N HIS A 158 -6.20 18.13 13.55
CA HIS A 158 -5.65 19.39 13.02
C HIS A 158 -4.73 19.18 11.82
N TYR A 159 -4.18 17.97 11.64
CA TYR A 159 -3.19 17.71 10.60
C TYR A 159 -3.49 16.46 9.80
N GLU A 160 -3.64 16.71 8.50
CA GLU A 160 -3.64 15.71 7.44
C GLU A 160 -2.35 15.78 6.64
N PHE A 161 -1.91 14.64 6.11
CA PHE A 161 -0.80 14.54 5.18
C PHE A 161 -1.24 13.90 3.88
N THR A 162 -0.81 14.52 2.79
CA THR A 162 -0.69 13.83 1.50
C THR A 162 0.55 12.94 1.49
N PHE A 163 0.58 11.97 0.58
CA PHE A 163 1.78 11.14 0.34
C PHE A 163 3.01 11.98 0.04
N GLN A 164 2.88 13.00 -0.80
CA GLN A 164 4.02 13.82 -1.21
C GLN A 164 4.59 14.62 -0.03
N GLU A 165 3.74 15.15 0.84
CA GLU A 165 4.16 15.87 2.05
C GLU A 165 4.85 14.93 3.03
N LEU A 166 4.24 13.79 3.35
CA LEU A 166 4.82 12.81 4.27
C LEU A 166 6.13 12.24 3.72
N ALA A 167 6.17 11.84 2.45
CA ALA A 167 7.39 11.33 1.82
C ALA A 167 8.50 12.38 1.77
N SER A 168 8.16 13.66 1.53
CA SER A 168 9.15 14.74 1.51
C SER A 168 9.66 15.06 2.90
N MET A 169 8.78 15.06 3.90
CA MET A 169 9.14 15.18 5.31
C MET A 169 10.09 14.03 5.71
N LEU A 170 9.70 12.78 5.49
CA LEU A 170 10.52 11.62 5.81
C LEU A 170 11.89 11.66 5.12
N ARG A 171 11.97 12.08 3.85
CA ARG A 171 13.25 12.26 3.16
C ARG A 171 14.13 13.33 3.80
N ARG A 172 13.56 14.48 4.16
CA ARG A 172 14.28 15.57 4.88
C ARG A 172 14.82 15.07 6.22
N TYR A 173 14.02 14.30 6.95
CA TYR A 173 14.35 13.84 8.29
C TYR A 173 15.09 12.49 8.32
N LYS A 174 15.22 11.76 7.21
CA LYS A 174 15.95 10.47 7.16
C LYS A 174 17.39 10.61 7.66
N LYS A 175 18.08 11.69 7.26
CA LYS A 175 19.46 11.98 7.72
C LYS A 175 19.50 12.43 9.18
N LYS A 176 18.45 13.10 9.68
CA LYS A 176 18.34 13.55 11.08
C LYS A 176 17.96 12.41 12.02
N GLY A 177 17.06 11.53 11.63
CA GLY A 177 16.60 10.37 12.40
C GLY A 177 17.66 9.29 12.57
N GLN A 178 18.68 9.24 11.70
CA GLN A 178 19.87 8.42 11.92
C GLN A 178 20.76 8.94 13.07
N LYS A 179 20.73 10.25 13.35
CA LYS A 179 21.57 10.90 14.37
C LYS A 179 20.81 11.16 15.68
N ASN A 180 19.51 11.40 15.60
CA ASN A 180 18.68 11.71 16.76
C ASN A 180 18.07 10.44 17.36
N LYS A 181 18.49 10.08 18.58
CA LYS A 181 18.03 8.90 19.32
C LYS A 181 16.51 8.87 19.53
N HIS A 182 15.83 10.02 19.41
CA HIS A 182 14.38 10.14 19.66
C HIS A 182 13.55 10.12 18.36
N GLY A 183 14.18 10.31 17.20
CA GLY A 183 13.56 10.08 15.88
C GLY A 183 12.34 10.93 15.52
N HIS A 184 11.91 11.86 16.39
CA HIS A 184 10.74 12.71 16.16
C HIS A 184 10.97 13.69 15.01
N PHE A 185 10.02 13.76 14.09
CA PHE A 185 10.11 14.65 12.93
C PHE A 185 8.83 15.45 12.66
N PHE A 186 7.75 15.16 13.38
CA PHE A 186 6.52 15.93 13.32
C PHE A 186 5.81 15.94 14.67
N HIS A 187 5.36 17.13 15.08
CA HIS A 187 4.46 17.37 16.19
C HIS A 187 3.37 18.34 15.72
N CYS A 188 2.12 18.08 16.09
CA CYS A 188 1.02 19.00 15.83
C CYS A 188 1.07 20.17 16.82
N MET A 189 1.35 21.39 16.35
CA MET A 189 1.43 22.58 17.21
C MET A 189 0.09 22.96 17.82
N GLU A 190 -1.02 22.83 17.08
CA GLU A 190 -2.36 23.10 17.66
C GLU A 190 -2.73 22.10 18.78
N CYS A 191 -2.28 20.84 18.67
CA CYS A 191 -2.41 19.88 19.77
C CYS A 191 -1.47 20.22 20.93
N PHE A 192 -0.29 20.79 20.65
CA PHE A 192 0.67 21.19 21.66
C PHE A 192 0.16 22.39 22.46
N ASP A 193 -0.30 23.44 21.78
CA ASP A 193 -0.78 24.67 22.41
C ASP A 193 -2.07 24.43 23.22
N ASN A 194 -2.97 23.58 22.71
CA ASN A 194 -4.17 23.18 23.45
C ASN A 194 -3.88 22.26 24.65
N ALA A 195 -2.78 21.49 24.63
CA ALA A 195 -2.41 20.64 25.75
C ALA A 195 -2.05 21.45 27.00
N TYR A 196 -1.40 22.61 26.84
CA TYR A 196 -1.08 23.51 27.95
C TYR A 196 -2.30 24.25 28.49
N ALA A 197 -3.28 24.55 27.64
CA ALA A 197 -4.47 25.32 28.03
C ALA A 197 -5.49 24.51 28.86
N THR A 198 -5.42 23.17 28.85
CA THR A 198 -6.42 22.32 29.52
C THR A 198 -5.80 21.00 30.00
N TYR A 199 -5.20 21.01 31.19
CA TYR A 199 -4.83 19.78 31.90
C TYR A 199 -6.11 19.11 32.45
N GLY A 200 -6.57 18.04 31.80
CA GLY A 200 -7.71 17.25 32.25
C GLY A 200 -7.62 15.79 31.80
N PRO A 201 -8.35 14.87 32.45
CA PRO A 201 -8.39 13.45 32.09
C PRO A 201 -8.74 13.26 30.61
N GLY A 202 -8.03 12.36 29.92
CA GLY A 202 -8.24 12.05 28.50
C GLY A 202 -7.60 13.01 27.50
N ARG A 203 -6.95 14.08 27.96
CA ARG A 203 -6.15 14.97 27.10
C ARG A 203 -4.68 14.55 27.13
N GLY A 204 -4.00 14.68 26.00
CA GLY A 204 -2.60 14.33 25.88
C GLY A 204 -1.69 15.47 26.30
N PRO A 205 -0.75 15.28 27.25
CA PRO A 205 0.23 16.31 27.60
C PRO A 205 1.29 16.49 26.51
N LEU A 206 1.31 15.59 25.52
CA LEU A 206 2.17 15.66 24.36
C LEU A 206 1.33 15.48 23.10
N PRO A 207 1.60 16.29 22.05
CA PRO A 207 0.93 16.14 20.78
C PRO A 207 1.28 14.76 20.17
N PRO A 208 0.37 14.17 19.38
CA PRO A 208 0.69 13.03 18.56
C PRO A 208 1.92 13.32 17.72
N THR A 209 2.85 12.37 17.74
CA THR A 209 4.19 12.53 17.20
C THR A 209 4.47 11.45 16.19
N LEU A 210 5.00 11.83 15.03
CA LEU A 210 5.57 10.87 14.09
C LEU A 210 7.08 10.78 14.26
N SER A 211 7.59 9.56 14.32
CA SER A 211 9.02 9.29 14.43
C SER A 211 9.47 8.17 13.50
N LEU A 212 10.76 8.17 13.17
CA LEU A 212 11.41 7.05 12.49
C LEU A 212 12.06 6.16 13.55
N VAL A 213 11.79 4.86 13.47
CA VAL A 213 12.50 3.90 14.33
C VAL A 213 14.01 3.99 14.02
N PRO A 214 14.88 4.22 15.02
CA PRO A 214 16.31 4.43 14.82
C PRO A 214 16.94 3.34 13.96
N GLY A 215 17.79 3.75 13.01
CA GLY A 215 18.47 2.82 12.08
C GLY A 215 17.56 2.20 11.01
N THR A 216 16.26 2.52 10.97
CA THR A 216 15.32 1.97 9.99
C THR A 216 14.60 3.07 9.20
N SER A 217 13.74 2.66 8.26
CA SER A 217 12.80 3.56 7.56
C SER A 217 11.35 3.35 8.03
N ILE A 218 11.15 2.69 9.18
CA ILE A 218 9.83 2.42 9.73
C ILE A 218 9.32 3.68 10.43
N VAL A 219 8.15 4.14 10.02
CA VAL A 219 7.41 5.23 10.62
C VAL A 219 6.58 4.70 11.78
N THR A 220 6.64 5.43 12.88
CA THR A 220 5.88 5.17 14.08
C THR A 220 5.05 6.39 14.43
N LEU A 221 3.80 6.17 14.80
CA LEU A 221 2.94 7.18 15.40
C LEU A 221 2.88 6.92 16.90
N ARG A 222 3.23 7.93 17.70
CA ARG A 222 3.09 7.91 19.15
C ARG A 222 2.09 8.96 19.59
N ALA A 223 1.09 8.56 20.36
CA ALA A 223 0.20 9.46 21.07
C ALA A 223 0.29 9.17 22.58
N THR A 224 0.03 10.16 23.40
CA THR A 224 0.11 10.03 24.85
C THR A 224 -1.09 10.74 25.46
N PHE A 225 -1.79 10.10 26.39
CA PHE A 225 -3.01 10.59 27.04
C PHE A 225 -2.84 10.54 28.55
N LEU A 226 -3.18 11.63 29.25
CA LEU A 226 -3.24 11.64 30.70
C LEU A 226 -4.47 10.84 31.14
N LEU A 227 -4.25 9.80 31.94
CA LEU A 227 -5.32 9.05 32.57
C LEU A 227 -5.78 9.80 33.82
N LEU A 228 -4.88 10.00 34.76
CA LEU A 228 -5.13 10.69 36.02
C LEU A 228 -3.84 11.27 36.60
N SER A 229 -4.00 12.24 37.50
CA SER A 229 -2.92 12.86 38.25
C SER A 229 -3.05 12.48 39.72
N ALA A 230 -2.04 11.79 40.26
CA ALA A 230 -1.98 11.35 41.64
C ALA A 230 -0.55 11.49 42.19
N PRO A 231 -0.35 12.21 43.33
CA PRO A 231 0.94 12.36 44.00
C PRO A 231 1.74 11.06 44.01
N TRP A 232 3.04 11.09 43.70
CA TRP A 232 3.86 9.87 43.60
C TRP A 232 3.90 9.04 44.90
N THR A 233 3.57 9.68 46.03
CA THR A 233 3.39 9.08 47.36
C THR A 233 2.06 8.33 47.51
N GLU A 234 1.05 8.67 46.73
CA GLU A 234 -0.26 8.03 46.75
C GLU A 234 -0.25 6.74 45.92
N ARG A 235 -0.99 5.76 46.43
CA ARG A 235 -1.24 4.50 45.73
C ARG A 235 -2.36 4.74 44.73
N VAL A 236 -2.16 4.25 43.52
CA VAL A 236 -3.20 4.25 42.47
C VAL A 236 -3.65 2.82 42.32
N THR A 237 -4.95 2.60 42.48
CA THR A 237 -5.55 1.29 42.38
C THR A 237 -5.80 0.90 40.92
N ILE A 238 -6.03 -0.39 40.72
CA ILE A 238 -6.48 -0.92 39.42
C ILE A 238 -7.80 -0.28 39.03
N GLN A 239 -8.70 -0.10 40.00
CA GLN A 239 -10.01 0.51 39.81
C GLN A 239 -9.89 1.96 39.32
N ASP A 240 -9.01 2.77 39.93
CA ASP A 240 -8.78 4.14 39.47
C ASP A 240 -8.30 4.18 38.01
N THR A 241 -7.43 3.22 37.64
CA THR A 241 -6.91 3.11 36.27
C THR A 241 -7.98 2.61 35.30
N HIS A 242 -8.85 1.70 35.75
CA HIS A 242 -9.99 1.18 34.99
C HIS A 242 -10.98 2.29 34.66
N GLU A 243 -11.45 3.01 35.68
CA GLU A 243 -12.37 4.14 35.53
C GLU A 243 -11.77 5.24 34.64
N ALA A 244 -10.47 5.52 34.80
CA ALA A 244 -9.78 6.46 33.92
C ALA A 244 -9.74 5.98 32.46
N LEU A 245 -9.46 4.71 32.18
CA LEU A 245 -9.47 4.17 30.82
C LEU A 245 -10.88 4.21 30.19
N GLU A 246 -11.90 3.83 30.95
CA GLU A 246 -13.30 3.91 30.53
C GLU A 246 -13.71 5.34 30.21
N SER A 247 -13.34 6.30 31.07
CA SER A 247 -13.70 7.72 30.90
C SER A 247 -13.16 8.34 29.61
N ILE A 248 -12.01 7.88 29.12
CA ILE A 248 -11.40 8.41 27.90
C ILE A 248 -12.10 7.86 26.66
N ASN A 249 -12.60 6.62 26.73
CA ASN A 249 -13.27 5.93 25.62
C ASN A 249 -12.53 6.12 24.28
N LEU A 250 -11.23 5.81 24.30
CA LEU A 250 -10.35 5.93 23.13
C LEU A 250 -10.42 4.66 22.28
N LYS A 251 -10.99 4.80 21.09
CA LYS A 251 -10.85 3.82 20.02
C LYS A 251 -9.48 3.95 19.36
N ILE A 252 -8.51 3.20 19.89
CA ILE A 252 -7.10 3.26 19.48
C ILE A 252 -6.91 2.65 18.09
N CYS A 253 -7.51 1.48 17.87
CA CYS A 253 -7.52 0.81 16.58
C CYS A 253 -8.82 -0.01 16.43
N PRO A 254 -9.10 -0.58 15.25
CA PRO A 254 -10.30 -1.41 15.06
C PRO A 254 -10.36 -2.66 15.94
N HIS A 255 -9.25 -3.04 16.57
CA HIS A 255 -9.10 -4.28 17.34
C HIS A 255 -8.95 -4.06 18.84
N ILE A 256 -8.69 -2.83 19.28
CA ILE A 256 -8.48 -2.52 20.69
C ILE A 256 -9.22 -1.23 21.03
N ASN A 257 -10.08 -1.33 22.04
CA ASN A 257 -10.79 -0.20 22.62
C ASN A 257 -10.44 -0.10 24.11
N THR A 258 -10.21 1.12 24.59
CA THR A 258 -9.93 1.36 26.03
C THR A 258 -11.15 1.23 26.91
N SER A 259 -12.36 1.18 26.34
CA SER A 259 -13.60 0.88 27.06
C SER A 259 -14.00 -0.60 27.01
N ASP A 260 -13.20 -1.46 26.36
CA ASP A 260 -13.49 -2.89 26.29
C ASP A 260 -12.93 -3.60 27.52
N THR A 261 -13.81 -4.19 28.33
CA THR A 261 -13.44 -4.89 29.58
C THR A 261 -12.37 -5.94 29.35
N ALA A 262 -12.44 -6.71 28.25
CA ALA A 262 -11.43 -7.72 27.94
C ALA A 262 -10.06 -7.08 27.64
N THR A 263 -10.04 -5.93 26.97
CA THR A 263 -8.81 -5.15 26.75
C THR A 263 -8.27 -4.62 28.07
N ILE A 264 -9.12 -4.05 28.93
CA ILE A 264 -8.69 -3.50 30.23
C ILE A 264 -8.15 -4.63 31.12
N GLU A 265 -8.82 -5.78 31.17
CA GLU A 265 -8.34 -6.99 31.83
C GLU A 265 -7.06 -7.55 31.19
N LEU A 266 -6.84 -7.43 29.89
CA LEU A 266 -5.55 -7.79 29.29
C LEU A 266 -4.42 -6.84 29.71
N ILE A 267 -4.73 -5.56 29.94
CA ILE A 267 -3.77 -4.56 30.39
C ILE A 267 -3.48 -4.71 31.89
N LEU A 268 -4.52 -4.96 32.69
CA LEU A 268 -4.48 -4.90 34.15
C LEU A 268 -4.57 -6.28 34.83
N GLY A 269 -5.33 -7.21 34.24
CA GLY A 269 -5.69 -8.52 34.75
C GLY A 269 -4.52 -9.51 34.74
N GLY A 270 -4.37 -10.19 35.88
CA GLY A 270 -3.19 -11.01 36.20
C GLY A 270 -2.21 -10.32 37.16
N ARG A 271 -2.49 -9.09 37.60
CA ARG A 271 -1.71 -8.39 38.62
C ARG A 271 -2.65 -7.97 39.75
N GLU A 272 -2.64 -8.71 40.85
CA GLU A 272 -3.36 -8.31 42.09
C GLU A 272 -2.87 -6.95 42.59
N GLU A 273 -1.61 -6.63 42.32
CA GLU A 273 -0.98 -5.35 42.62
C GLU A 273 -0.28 -4.78 41.39
N THR A 274 -1.01 -4.07 40.53
CA THR A 274 -0.37 -2.94 39.82
C THR A 274 -0.21 -1.76 40.76
N MET A 275 0.31 -2.00 41.97
CA MET A 275 0.98 -0.94 42.71
C MET A 275 2.11 -0.43 41.80
N MET A 276 1.91 0.75 41.23
CA MET A 276 3.00 1.53 40.65
C MET A 276 3.76 2.12 41.83
N GLU A 277 4.53 1.25 42.50
CA GLU A 277 5.30 1.55 43.70
C GLU A 277 6.18 2.79 43.49
N SER A 278 6.22 3.60 44.54
CA SER A 278 6.53 5.03 44.57
C SER A 278 7.95 5.44 44.13
N ARG A 279 8.79 4.52 43.64
CA ARG A 279 10.20 4.79 43.30
C ARG A 279 10.63 4.38 41.90
N PHE A 280 9.82 3.62 41.14
CA PHE A 280 10.22 3.16 39.81
C PHE A 280 9.09 3.32 38.80
N SER A 281 9.41 3.75 37.56
CA SER A 281 8.42 3.83 36.50
C SER A 281 8.04 2.41 36.04
N LYS A 282 6.99 1.83 36.62
CA LYS A 282 6.40 0.59 36.14
C LYS A 282 5.65 0.89 34.84
N ARG A 283 5.95 0.11 33.80
CA ARG A 283 5.24 0.16 32.51
C ARG A 283 4.49 -1.14 32.34
N VAL A 284 3.22 -1.06 31.98
CA VAL A 284 2.40 -2.22 31.60
C VAL A 284 2.00 -2.05 30.15
N SER A 285 2.27 -3.05 29.30
CA SER A 285 2.07 -2.91 27.87
C SER A 285 1.35 -4.11 27.27
N ILE A 286 0.40 -3.84 26.36
CA ILE A 286 -0.21 -4.86 25.51
C ILE A 286 0.00 -4.52 24.05
N GLY A 287 0.13 -5.54 23.21
CA GLY A 287 0.27 -5.39 21.77
C GLY A 287 -0.97 -5.89 21.02
N CYS A 288 -1.38 -5.18 19.98
CA CYS A 288 -2.32 -5.69 19.00
C CYS A 288 -1.58 -6.59 18.01
N ASN A 289 -1.89 -7.88 18.03
CA ASN A 289 -1.30 -8.87 17.13
C ASN A 289 -1.62 -8.61 15.63
N LYS A 290 -2.68 -7.86 15.33
CA LYS A 290 -3.12 -7.57 13.95
C LYS A 290 -2.51 -6.30 13.35
N CYS A 291 -2.38 -5.23 14.13
CA CYS A 291 -2.03 -3.91 13.59
C CYS A 291 -0.79 -3.26 14.24
N GLN A 292 0.03 -4.06 14.95
CA GLN A 292 1.30 -3.64 15.55
C GLN A 292 1.18 -2.35 16.41
N THR A 293 0.02 -2.20 17.04
CA THR A 293 -0.25 -1.10 17.97
C THR A 293 0.03 -1.59 19.37
N THR A 294 0.91 -0.91 20.08
CA THR A 294 1.24 -1.19 21.47
C THR A 294 0.61 -0.11 22.34
N LEU A 295 -0.08 -0.55 23.37
CA LEU A 295 -0.61 0.29 24.43
C LEU A 295 0.26 0.12 25.64
N SER A 296 0.62 1.21 26.29
CA SER A 296 1.46 1.18 27.48
C SER A 296 0.95 2.16 28.52
N ILE A 297 0.65 1.68 29.73
CA ILE A 297 0.37 2.53 30.87
C ILE A 297 1.67 2.73 31.65
N LYS A 298 1.99 3.99 31.97
CA LYS A 298 3.21 4.36 32.70
C LYS A 298 2.92 5.50 33.68
N ARG A 299 3.44 5.38 34.91
CA ARG A 299 3.55 6.51 35.84
C ARG A 299 4.82 7.32 35.57
N ARG A 300 4.69 8.64 35.38
CA ARG A 300 5.83 9.57 35.26
C ARG A 300 6.16 10.14 36.64
N ILE A 301 7.34 9.81 37.13
CA ILE A 301 7.95 10.41 38.34
C ILE A 301 8.92 11.51 37.84
N PRO A 302 8.94 12.72 38.42
CA PRO A 302 8.22 13.19 39.61
C PRO A 302 6.85 13.82 39.34
N PHE A 303 6.40 13.84 38.08
CA PHE A 303 5.23 14.62 37.65
C PHE A 303 3.88 14.14 38.21
N CYS A 304 3.84 13.05 38.97
CA CYS A 304 2.61 12.54 39.58
C CYS A 304 1.53 12.19 38.55
N GLU A 305 1.93 11.87 37.32
CA GLU A 305 1.03 11.64 36.18
C GLU A 305 1.01 10.16 35.82
N ILE A 306 -0.18 9.63 35.51
CA ILE A 306 -0.36 8.31 34.92
C ILE A 306 -0.80 8.48 33.48
N MET A 307 -0.02 7.89 32.59
CA MET A 307 -0.08 8.14 31.16
C MET A 307 -0.42 6.86 30.42
N LEU A 308 -1.33 6.97 29.45
CA LEU A 308 -1.52 6.00 28.39
C LEU A 308 -0.69 6.41 27.17
N GLU A 309 0.37 5.67 26.88
CA GLU A 309 1.15 5.78 25.67
C GLU A 309 0.61 4.79 24.62
N VAL A 310 0.21 5.32 23.46
CA VAL A 310 -0.16 4.55 22.28
C VAL A 310 0.97 4.66 21.28
N ASP A 311 1.58 3.53 20.90
CA ASP A 311 2.66 3.47 19.92
C ASP A 311 2.25 2.54 18.79
N ARG A 312 2.16 3.05 17.55
CA ARG A 312 1.73 2.29 16.39
C ARG A 312 2.82 2.30 15.32
N LYS A 313 3.32 1.11 14.98
CA LYS A 313 4.19 0.94 13.81
C LYS A 313 3.35 1.02 12.55
N LEU A 314 3.58 2.06 11.75
CA LEU A 314 2.83 2.31 10.54
C LEU A 314 3.47 1.69 9.29
N GLY A 315 4.73 1.24 9.39
CA GLY A 315 5.47 0.63 8.27
C GLY A 315 6.32 1.65 7.54
N GLN A 316 6.51 1.47 6.22
CA GLN A 316 7.39 2.33 5.41
C GLN A 316 6.55 3.14 4.40
N VAL A 317 7.00 4.34 4.06
CA VAL A 317 6.40 5.18 2.99
C VAL A 317 7.27 5.10 1.74
N LYS A 318 7.02 4.11 0.89
CA LYS A 318 7.63 3.90 -0.42
C LYS A 318 6.70 4.34 -1.55
N TRP A 319 5.41 4.04 -1.44
CA TRP A 319 4.38 4.36 -2.44
C TRP A 319 3.00 4.56 -1.79
N GLU A 320 2.03 5.06 -2.56
CA GLU A 320 0.69 5.43 -2.06
C GLU A 320 -0.19 4.24 -1.68
N GLY A 321 0.07 3.06 -2.22
CA GLY A 321 -0.56 1.81 -1.80
C GLY A 321 0.05 1.16 -0.54
N ASP A 322 0.99 1.81 0.17
CA ASP A 322 1.56 1.22 1.38
C ASP A 322 0.54 1.13 2.52
N PRO A 323 0.62 0.09 3.38
CA PRO A 323 -0.33 -0.10 4.49
C PRO A 323 -0.43 1.06 5.48
N ILE A 324 0.60 1.91 5.56
CA ILE A 324 0.62 3.14 6.36
C ILE A 324 -0.58 4.05 6.05
N TRP A 325 -1.01 4.09 4.79
CA TRP A 325 -2.14 4.92 4.39
C TRP A 325 -3.43 4.40 4.97
N ARG A 326 -3.60 3.07 5.04
CA ARG A 326 -4.76 2.41 5.65
C ARG A 326 -4.78 2.46 7.18
N ALA A 327 -3.74 3.02 7.80
CA ALA A 327 -3.60 3.10 9.24
C ALA A 327 -4.22 4.38 9.83
N HIS A 328 -5.33 4.86 9.24
CA HIS A 328 -6.04 6.04 9.74
C HIS A 328 -6.42 5.88 11.23
N LEU A 329 -6.31 6.98 11.98
CA LEU A 329 -7.13 7.16 13.16
C LEU A 329 -8.56 7.44 12.68
N PRO A 330 -9.59 6.82 13.28
CA PRO A 330 -10.97 7.06 12.87
C PRO A 330 -11.29 8.55 12.97
N ARG A 331 -11.89 9.11 11.91
CA ARG A 331 -12.52 10.42 11.96
C ARG A 331 -13.61 10.31 13.04
N ARG A 332 -13.62 11.18 14.07
CA ARG A 332 -14.81 11.27 14.92
C ARG A 332 -15.91 11.80 13.99
N GLU A 333 -16.86 10.94 13.66
CA GLU A 333 -18.14 11.38 13.12
C GLU A 333 -18.80 12.23 14.21
N TYR A 334 -19.29 13.40 13.83
CA TYR A 334 -20.01 14.31 14.71
C TYR A 334 -21.40 13.77 15.01
#